data_AF-T0XTY6-F1
#
_entry.id   AF-T0XTY6-F1
#
_cell.length_a   1.000
_cell.length_b   1.000
_cell.length_c   1.000
_cell.angle_alpha   90.00
_cell.angle_beta   90.00
_cell.angle_gamma   90.00
#
_symmetry.space_group_name_H-M   'P 1'
#
loop_
_entity.id
_entity.type
_entity.pdbx_description
1 polymer ?
#
loop_
_entity_poly.entity_id
_entity_poly.type
_entity_poly.pdbx_seq_one_letter_code
_entity_poly.pdbx_strand_id
1 'polypeptide(L)'
;LTGGRRVRRAFPPYAPLRSQQPDTDPGVEVLDTDPWVLVYTSGTTGKPKGAMRSHRSNLMIALLMASEFGITSDDVGLAILPMFHVNSLWLVSLSLALGATVALYPHRVFHPVYVVEELNRHRATYSMFVPTLLTLLADAAEKGLVDPEQLRIILTSS
;
A
#
# COMPACT_ATOMS: atom_id res chain seq x y z
N LEU A 1 9.29 -13.86 34.96
CA LEU A 1 9.14 -15.28 34.54
C LEU A 1 7.64 -15.54 34.56
N THR A 2 6.88 -15.54 33.46
CA THR A 2 6.98 -16.38 32.26
C THR A 2 6.32 -15.64 31.07
N GLY A 3 7.13 -15.13 30.15
CA GLY A 3 6.67 -14.57 28.88
C GLY A 3 6.31 -15.70 27.92
N GLY A 4 5.02 -15.97 27.78
CA GLY A 4 4.50 -16.90 26.78
C GLY A 4 4.86 -16.44 25.37
N ARG A 5 5.89 -17.04 24.80
CA ARG A 5 6.34 -16.84 23.42
C ARG A 5 5.20 -17.31 22.50
N ARG A 6 4.37 -16.38 22.01
CA ARG A 6 3.35 -16.71 20.98
C ARG A 6 4.07 -17.35 19.81
N VAL A 7 3.80 -18.63 19.59
CA VAL A 7 4.26 -19.37 18.42
C VAL A 7 3.66 -18.67 17.20
N ARG A 8 4.49 -18.01 16.41
CA ARG A 8 4.08 -17.48 15.10
C ARG A 8 3.77 -18.69 14.23
N ARG A 9 2.48 -18.99 14.02
CA ARG A 9 2.07 -19.95 13.01
C ARG A 9 2.58 -19.41 11.67
N ALA A 10 3.51 -20.12 11.03
CA ALA A 10 3.91 -19.79 9.68
C ALA A 10 2.65 -19.88 8.82
N PHE A 11 2.33 -18.80 8.10
CA PHE A 11 1.27 -18.87 7.10
C PHE A 11 1.72 -19.86 6.03
N PRO A 12 0.84 -20.78 5.58
CA PRO A 12 1.17 -21.68 4.50
C PRO A 12 1.57 -20.88 3.25
N PRO A 13 2.47 -21.43 2.40
CA PRO A 13 2.84 -20.78 1.16
C PRO A 13 1.59 -20.52 0.31
N TYR A 14 1.53 -19.33 -0.31
CA TYR A 14 0.35 -18.88 -1.07
C TYR A 14 0.10 -19.69 -2.36
N ALA A 15 1.17 -20.13 -3.03
CA ALA A 15 1.09 -20.84 -4.31
C ALA A 15 0.18 -22.10 -4.29
N PRO A 16 0.32 -23.05 -3.34
CA PRO A 16 -0.57 -24.20 -3.28
C PRO A 16 -2.04 -23.83 -2.98
N LEU A 17 -2.29 -22.78 -2.21
CA LEU A 17 -3.66 -22.30 -1.97
C LEU A 17 -4.30 -21.78 -3.26
N ARG A 18 -3.56 -21.01 -4.07
CA ARG A 18 -4.05 -20.49 -5.36
C ARG A 18 -4.34 -21.60 -6.36
N SER A 19 -3.45 -22.60 -6.48
CA SER A 19 -3.62 -23.70 -7.44
C SER A 19 -4.86 -24.58 -7.20
N GLN A 20 -5.45 -24.49 -6.00
CA GLN A 20 -6.65 -25.22 -5.60
C GLN A 20 -7.94 -24.40 -5.76
N GLN A 21 -7.85 -23.11 -6.11
CA GLN A 21 -9.03 -22.28 -6.33
C GLN A 21 -9.48 -22.37 -7.80
N PRO A 22 -10.79 -22.31 -8.06
CA PRO A 22 -11.31 -22.12 -9.41
C PRO A 22 -10.76 -20.82 -10.02
N ASP A 23 -10.51 -20.82 -11.34
CA ASP A 23 -10.12 -19.62 -12.09
C ASP A 23 -11.36 -18.79 -12.53
N THR A 24 -12.51 -19.07 -11.91
CA THR A 24 -13.80 -18.43 -12.15
C THR A 24 -14.19 -17.58 -10.95
N ASP A 25 -15.04 -16.59 -11.19
CA ASP A 25 -15.68 -15.83 -10.12
C ASP A 25 -16.37 -16.79 -9.12
N PRO A 26 -16.26 -16.55 -7.80
CA PRO A 26 -16.90 -17.39 -6.78
C PRO A 26 -18.44 -17.46 -6.89
N GLY A 27 -19.08 -16.67 -7.75
CA GLY A 27 -20.52 -16.72 -8.01
C GLY A 27 -21.35 -16.20 -6.83
N VAL A 28 -20.71 -15.42 -5.95
CA VAL A 28 -21.34 -14.79 -4.80
C VAL A 28 -21.70 -13.36 -5.20
N GLU A 29 -22.94 -12.96 -4.98
CA GLU A 29 -23.34 -11.58 -5.14
C GLU A 29 -22.64 -10.71 -4.09
N VAL A 30 -21.89 -9.71 -4.54
CA VAL A 30 -21.23 -8.71 -3.69
C VAL A 30 -21.78 -7.35 -4.07
N LEU A 31 -22.43 -6.69 -3.11
CA LEU A 31 -22.94 -5.33 -3.29
C LEU A 31 -21.80 -4.33 -3.03
N ASP A 32 -21.84 -3.19 -3.71
CA ASP A 32 -20.83 -2.15 -3.51
C ASP A 32 -20.91 -1.51 -2.10
N THR A 33 -22.03 -1.67 -1.39
CA THR A 33 -22.19 -1.26 0.01
C THR A 33 -21.62 -2.27 1.01
N ASP A 34 -21.28 -3.49 0.58
CA ASP A 34 -20.77 -4.51 1.47
C ASP A 34 -19.41 -4.12 2.09
N PRO A 35 -19.11 -4.57 3.31
CA PRO A 35 -17.82 -4.31 3.95
C PRO A 35 -16.66 -4.91 3.16
N TRP A 36 -15.70 -4.07 2.81
CA TRP A 36 -14.46 -4.46 2.15
C TRP A 36 -13.31 -4.65 3.15
N VAL A 37 -13.14 -3.72 4.08
CA VAL A 37 -12.05 -3.77 5.08
C VAL A 37 -12.44 -3.15 6.42
N LEU A 38 -11.84 -3.67 7.49
CA LEU A 38 -11.89 -3.13 8.84
C LEU A 38 -10.47 -2.70 9.25
N VAL A 39 -10.24 -1.39 9.31
CA VAL A 39 -8.94 -0.83 9.73
C VAL A 39 -9.02 -0.47 11.21
N TYR A 40 -8.31 -1.21 12.06
CA TYR A 40 -8.24 -0.91 13.48
C TYR A 40 -7.20 0.17 13.78
N THR A 41 -7.60 1.17 14.56
CA THR A 41 -6.71 2.24 15.05
C THR A 41 -6.67 2.24 16.58
N SER A 42 -5.58 2.74 17.17
CA SER A 42 -5.31 2.64 18.62
C SER A 42 -6.40 3.25 19.51
N GLY A 43 -7.13 4.26 19.00
CA GLY A 43 -8.22 4.92 19.72
C GLY A 43 -7.74 5.70 20.95
N THR A 44 -8.11 6.98 21.07
CA THR A 44 -7.70 7.83 22.20
C THR A 44 -8.21 7.35 23.56
N THR A 45 -9.24 6.49 23.58
CA THR A 45 -9.87 5.93 24.78
C THR A 45 -9.24 4.61 25.25
N GLY A 46 -8.09 4.20 24.68
CA GLY A 46 -7.38 2.96 25.03
C GLY A 46 -8.01 1.67 24.50
N LYS A 47 -9.17 1.76 23.82
CA LYS A 47 -9.83 0.64 23.15
C LYS A 47 -9.74 0.86 21.63
N PRO A 48 -9.11 -0.05 20.87
CA PRO A 48 -9.02 0.08 19.42
C PRO A 48 -10.41 0.17 18.77
N LYS A 49 -10.55 1.06 17.79
CA LYS A 49 -11.79 1.24 17.02
C LYS A 49 -11.55 0.72 15.59
N GLY A 50 -12.47 -0.11 15.09
CA GLY A 50 -12.45 -0.61 13.71
C GLY A 50 -13.21 0.34 12.78
N ALA A 51 -12.49 1.01 11.88
CA ALA A 51 -13.10 1.77 10.81
C ALA A 51 -13.53 0.81 9.69
N MET A 52 -14.84 0.56 9.59
CA MET A 52 -15.42 -0.25 8.53
C MET A 52 -15.53 0.57 7.25
N ARG A 53 -15.10 -0.02 6.14
CA ARG A 53 -15.16 0.60 4.81
C ARG A 53 -15.78 -0.35 3.80
N SER A 54 -16.64 0.19 2.94
CA SER A 54 -17.28 -0.58 1.86
C SER A 54 -16.47 -0.60 0.57
N HIS A 55 -16.81 -1.52 -0.34
CA HIS A 55 -16.26 -1.57 -1.70
C HIS A 55 -16.42 -0.23 -2.44
N ARG A 56 -17.63 0.36 -2.41
CA ARG A 56 -17.95 1.67 -2.98
C ARG A 56 -17.02 2.74 -2.44
N SER A 57 -16.86 2.81 -1.11
CA SER A 57 -16.00 3.83 -0.51
C SER A 57 -14.58 3.75 -1.07
N ASN A 58 -14.05 2.54 -1.28
CA ASN A 58 -12.70 2.33 -1.79
C ASN A 58 -12.58 2.75 -3.26
N LEU A 59 -13.54 2.35 -4.10
CA LEU A 59 -13.55 2.72 -5.50
C LEU A 59 -13.67 4.25 -5.68
N MET A 60 -14.52 4.90 -4.88
CA MET A 60 -14.71 6.36 -4.96
C MET A 60 -13.42 7.13 -4.68
N ILE A 61 -12.65 6.75 -3.66
CA ILE A 61 -11.37 7.42 -3.38
C ILE A 61 -10.32 7.08 -4.45
N ALA A 62 -10.34 5.87 -5.01
CA ALA A 62 -9.44 5.51 -6.11
C ALA A 62 -9.70 6.38 -7.35
N LEU A 63 -10.97 6.51 -7.76
CA LEU A 63 -11.38 7.35 -8.89
C LEU A 63 -11.10 8.83 -8.66
N LEU A 64 -11.35 9.34 -7.45
CA LEU A 64 -11.04 10.73 -7.10
C LEU A 64 -9.55 11.02 -7.30
N MET A 65 -8.68 10.14 -6.82
CA MET A 65 -7.24 10.37 -6.86
C MET A 65 -6.67 10.15 -8.26
N ALA A 66 -7.22 9.19 -9.02
CA ALA A 66 -6.92 9.03 -10.43
C ALA A 66 -7.25 10.30 -11.22
N SER A 67 -8.42 10.88 -10.96
CA SER A 67 -8.87 12.12 -11.60
C SER A 67 -8.04 13.34 -11.18
N GLU A 68 -7.75 13.48 -9.88
CA GLU A 68 -7.09 14.67 -9.32
C GLU A 68 -5.59 14.71 -9.69
N PHE A 69 -4.92 13.56 -9.62
CA PHE A 69 -3.46 13.48 -9.85
C PHE A 69 -3.11 12.94 -11.24
N GLY A 70 -4.10 12.56 -12.04
CA GLY A 70 -3.90 11.97 -13.37
C GLY A 70 -3.13 10.65 -13.30
N ILE A 71 -3.42 9.79 -12.33
CA ILE A 71 -2.81 8.46 -12.23
C ILE A 71 -3.48 7.55 -13.25
N THR A 72 -2.68 6.82 -14.02
CA THR A 72 -3.13 5.98 -15.14
C THR A 72 -2.58 4.57 -15.00
N SER A 73 -2.98 3.68 -15.91
CA SER A 73 -2.43 2.31 -16.01
C SER A 73 -0.93 2.27 -16.34
N ASP A 74 -0.37 3.36 -16.87
CA ASP A 74 1.06 3.44 -17.23
C ASP A 74 1.95 3.77 -16.03
N ASP A 75 1.34 4.12 -14.89
CA ASP A 75 2.06 4.49 -13.68
C ASP A 75 2.51 3.25 -12.87
N VAL A 76 3.59 3.44 -12.11
CA VAL A 76 4.15 2.43 -11.21
C VAL A 76 4.15 2.98 -9.78
N GLY A 77 3.31 2.40 -8.92
CA GLY A 77 3.23 2.76 -7.51
C GLY A 77 4.24 1.97 -6.66
N LEU A 78 4.88 2.61 -5.69
CA LEU A 78 5.70 1.92 -4.67
C LEU A 78 5.01 1.97 -3.30
N ALA A 79 4.51 0.84 -2.81
CA ALA A 79 3.95 0.72 -1.48
C ALA A 79 5.05 0.51 -0.43
N ILE A 80 5.51 1.60 0.21
CA ILE A 80 6.60 1.58 1.21
C ILE A 80 6.14 1.38 2.66
N LEU A 81 4.86 1.64 2.95
CA LEU A 81 4.33 1.48 4.30
C LEU A 81 3.77 0.04 4.49
N PRO A 82 3.69 -0.45 5.73
CA PRO A 82 3.09 -1.76 5.98
C PRO A 82 1.63 -1.82 5.49
N MET A 83 1.21 -2.95 4.91
CA MET A 83 -0.15 -3.13 4.35
C MET A 83 -1.30 -3.01 5.37
N PHE A 84 -1.02 -3.07 6.67
CA PHE A 84 -2.03 -2.81 7.71
C PHE A 84 -2.29 -1.32 7.93
N HIS A 85 -1.47 -0.43 7.36
CA HIS A 85 -1.74 1.00 7.31
C HIS A 85 -2.60 1.34 6.09
N VAL A 86 -3.56 2.25 6.29
CA VAL A 86 -4.51 2.63 5.25
C VAL A 86 -3.84 3.20 4.00
N ASN A 87 -2.71 3.91 4.12
CA ASN A 87 -2.00 4.47 2.97
C ASN A 87 -1.56 3.39 1.97
N SER A 88 -0.85 2.36 2.43
CA SER A 88 -0.38 1.30 1.53
C SER A 88 -1.49 0.40 1.05
N LEU A 89 -2.49 0.11 1.89
CA LEU A 89 -3.69 -0.58 1.45
C LEU A 89 -4.36 0.18 0.30
N TRP A 90 -4.49 1.49 0.45
CA TRP A 90 -5.11 2.35 -0.54
C TRP A 90 -4.29 2.45 -1.83
N LEU A 91 -2.99 2.73 -1.74
CA LEU A 91 -2.08 2.80 -2.91
C LEU A 91 -2.15 1.53 -3.75
N VAL A 92 -2.06 0.36 -3.09
CA VAL A 92 -2.18 -0.94 -3.76
C VAL A 92 -3.54 -1.10 -4.43
N SER A 93 -4.63 -0.79 -3.71
CA SER A 93 -5.98 -0.92 -4.27
C SER A 93 -6.25 0.04 -5.43
N LEU A 94 -5.69 1.25 -5.39
CA LEU A 94 -5.74 2.22 -6.48
C LEU A 94 -5.05 1.66 -7.71
N SER A 95 -3.81 1.19 -7.58
CA SER A 95 -3.06 0.65 -8.72
C SER A 95 -3.84 -0.46 -9.40
N LEU A 96 -4.36 -1.40 -8.60
CA LEU A 96 -5.13 -2.53 -9.11
C LEU A 96 -6.44 -2.09 -9.78
N ALA A 97 -7.14 -1.11 -9.21
CA ALA A 97 -8.39 -0.59 -9.81
C ALA A 97 -8.16 0.13 -11.15
N LEU A 98 -6.99 0.72 -11.35
CA LEU A 98 -6.61 1.42 -12.59
C LEU A 98 -5.91 0.53 -13.61
N GLY A 99 -5.57 -0.72 -13.25
CA GLY A 99 -4.70 -1.57 -14.08
C GLY A 99 -3.23 -1.11 -14.11
N ALA A 100 -2.82 -0.26 -13.16
CA ALA A 100 -1.45 0.20 -12.98
C ALA A 100 -0.58 -0.86 -12.30
N THR A 101 0.74 -0.67 -12.33
CA THR A 101 1.67 -1.57 -11.65
C THR A 101 1.88 -1.11 -10.20
N VAL A 102 1.98 -2.06 -9.27
CA VAL A 102 2.37 -1.77 -7.88
C VAL A 102 3.51 -2.68 -7.42
N ALA A 103 4.58 -2.07 -6.95
CA ALA A 103 5.68 -2.73 -6.25
C ALA A 103 5.47 -2.63 -4.74
N LEU A 104 5.70 -3.73 -4.02
CA LEU A 104 5.67 -3.77 -2.56
C LEU A 104 7.09 -3.68 -2.03
N TYR A 105 7.34 -2.79 -1.07
CA TYR A 105 8.63 -2.72 -0.40
C TYR A 105 8.95 -4.05 0.30
N PRO A 106 9.99 -4.78 -0.13
CA PRO A 106 10.17 -6.18 0.27
C PRO A 106 10.87 -6.34 1.62
N HIS A 107 11.48 -5.27 2.15
CA HIS A 107 12.29 -5.35 3.35
C HIS A 107 11.43 -5.28 4.61
N ARG A 108 11.76 -6.12 5.59
CA ARG A 108 11.08 -6.13 6.90
C ARG A 108 11.34 -4.86 7.71
N VAL A 109 12.53 -4.30 7.54
CA VAL A 109 12.95 -3.09 8.23
C VAL A 109 12.95 -1.96 7.22
N PHE A 110 12.35 -0.86 7.62
CA PHE A 110 12.39 0.36 6.85
C PHE A 110 13.82 0.92 6.86
N HIS A 111 14.40 1.15 5.68
CA HIS A 111 15.70 1.79 5.55
C HIS A 111 15.68 2.75 4.34
N PRO A 112 16.12 4.00 4.48
CA PRO A 112 16.02 5.00 3.40
C PRO A 112 16.75 4.59 2.11
N VAL A 113 17.93 3.97 2.24
CA VAL A 113 18.69 3.48 1.08
C VAL A 113 17.90 2.43 0.30
N TYR A 114 17.22 1.50 0.98
CA TYR A 114 16.41 0.50 0.31
C TYR A 114 15.20 1.12 -0.38
N VAL A 115 14.60 2.16 0.20
CA VAL A 115 13.52 2.88 -0.49
C VAL A 115 14.00 3.48 -1.81
N VAL A 116 15.17 4.13 -1.81
CA VAL A 116 15.78 4.69 -3.03
C VAL A 116 16.10 3.58 -4.03
N GLU A 117 16.68 2.46 -3.58
CA GLU A 117 16.97 1.31 -4.43
C GLU A 117 15.70 0.73 -5.09
N GLU A 118 14.62 0.56 -4.33
CA GLU A 118 13.35 0.06 -4.86
C GLU A 118 12.65 1.07 -5.77
N LEU A 119 12.71 2.38 -5.45
CA LEU A 119 12.22 3.44 -6.33
C LEU A 119 12.91 3.35 -7.71
N ASN A 120 14.24 3.27 -7.73
CA ASN A 120 15.03 3.20 -8.95
C ASN A 120 14.80 1.88 -9.70
N ARG A 121 14.80 0.75 -8.98
CA ARG A 121 14.60 -0.59 -9.56
C ARG A 121 13.29 -0.71 -10.30
N HIS A 122 12.22 -0.19 -9.71
CA HIS A 122 10.88 -0.29 -10.27
C HIS A 122 10.50 0.90 -11.15
N ARG A 123 11.37 1.92 -11.26
CA ARG A 123 11.06 3.20 -11.93
C ARG A 123 9.72 3.76 -11.44
N ALA A 124 9.51 3.71 -10.13
CA ALA A 124 8.25 4.12 -9.52
C ALA A 124 7.93 5.58 -9.87
N THR A 125 6.72 5.82 -10.36
CA THR A 125 6.22 7.15 -10.78
C THR A 125 5.40 7.83 -9.70
N TYR A 126 4.89 7.07 -8.73
CA TYR A 126 4.21 7.64 -7.58
C TYR A 126 4.39 6.83 -6.29
N SER A 127 4.32 7.51 -5.17
CA SER A 127 4.36 6.88 -3.85
C SER A 127 3.75 7.78 -2.77
N MET A 128 3.43 7.16 -1.64
CA MET A 128 2.94 7.83 -0.43
C MET A 128 4.02 7.80 0.64
N PHE A 129 4.38 8.99 1.13
CA PHE A 129 5.38 9.18 2.16
C PHE A 129 4.75 9.78 3.42
N VAL A 130 5.38 9.57 4.56
CA VAL A 130 5.17 10.43 5.74
C VAL A 130 6.21 11.56 5.70
N PRO A 131 5.96 12.72 6.34
CA PRO A 131 6.83 13.89 6.21
C PRO A 131 8.31 13.61 6.46
N THR A 132 8.63 12.79 7.47
CA THR A 132 10.03 12.40 7.78
C THR A 132 10.74 11.71 6.61
N LEU A 133 10.02 10.99 5.75
CA LEU A 133 10.60 10.31 4.60
C LEU A 133 10.86 11.25 3.42
N LEU A 134 10.12 12.34 3.32
CA LEU A 134 10.35 13.34 2.28
C LEU A 134 11.71 14.03 2.47
N THR A 135 12.09 14.33 3.72
CA THR A 135 13.41 14.90 4.02
C THR A 135 14.54 13.97 3.57
N LEU A 136 14.38 12.66 3.80
CA LEU A 136 15.35 11.65 3.38
C LEU A 136 15.43 11.52 1.85
N LEU A 137 14.29 11.61 1.17
CA LEU A 137 14.22 11.57 -0.29
C LEU A 137 14.86 12.82 -0.91
N ALA A 138 14.64 13.99 -0.32
CA ALA A 138 15.27 15.24 -0.76
C ALA A 138 16.79 15.19 -0.66
N ASP A 139 17.33 14.72 0.47
CA ASP A 139 18.78 14.50 0.66
C ASP A 139 19.34 13.48 -0.35
N ALA A 140 18.59 12.42 -0.67
CA ALA A 140 18.98 11.46 -1.71
C ALA A 140 19.01 12.07 -3.11
N ALA A 141 18.04 12.94 -3.44
CA ALA A 141 17.98 13.64 -4.72
C ALA A 141 19.13 14.64 -4.88
N GLU A 142 19.45 15.42 -3.85
CA GLU A 142 20.61 16.34 -3.83
C GLU A 142 21.94 15.60 -4.05
N LYS A 143 22.03 14.35 -3.58
CA LYS A 143 23.20 13.48 -3.76
C LYS A 143 23.19 12.72 -5.10
N GLY A 144 22.19 12.93 -5.95
CA GLY A 144 22.05 12.25 -7.25
C GLY A 144 21.76 10.75 -7.13
N LEU A 145 21.22 10.28 -6.00
CA LEU A 145 20.90 8.87 -5.77
C LEU A 145 19.53 8.47 -6.32
N VAL A 146 18.65 9.45 -6.56
CA VAL A 146 17.35 9.29 -7.20
C VAL A 146 17.15 10.45 -8.16
N ASP A 147 16.54 10.16 -9.31
CA ASP A 147 16.13 11.21 -10.25
C ASP A 147 14.87 11.91 -9.69
N PRO A 148 14.93 13.21 -9.38
CA PRO A 148 13.77 13.93 -8.84
C PRO A 148 12.59 13.99 -9.81
N GLU A 149 12.81 13.83 -11.12
CA GLU A 149 11.75 13.81 -12.13
C GLU A 149 11.07 12.44 -12.25
N GLN A 150 11.67 11.38 -11.68
CA GLN A 150 11.11 10.03 -11.74
C GLN A 150 9.75 9.94 -11.02
N LEU A 151 9.64 10.55 -9.84
CA LEU A 151 8.41 10.58 -9.06
C LEU A 151 7.54 11.74 -9.51
N ARG A 152 6.65 11.47 -10.47
CA ARG A 152 5.66 12.43 -10.96
C ARG A 152 4.68 12.87 -9.87
N ILE A 153 4.33 11.97 -8.95
CA ILE A 153 3.35 12.22 -7.90
C ILE A 153 3.86 11.78 -6.54
N ILE A 154 3.96 12.73 -5.61
CA ILE A 154 4.33 12.49 -4.22
C ILE A 154 3.14 12.89 -3.35
N LEU A 155 2.58 11.91 -2.64
CA LEU A 155 1.49 12.13 -1.69
C LEU A 155 2.02 12.05 -0.27
N THR A 156 1.58 12.95 0.59
CA THR A 156 1.99 12.99 2.00
C THR A 156 0.83 13.33 2.90
N SER A 157 0.84 12.76 4.10
CA SER A 157 -0.10 13.07 5.18
C SER A 157 0.66 13.11 6.50
N SER A 158 0.31 14.10 7.33
CA SER A 158 0.77 14.20 8.73
C SER A 158 0.20 13.11 9.61
#